data_AF-A0A966MQY3-F1
#
_entry.id   AF-A0A966MQY3-F1
#
_cell.length_a   1.000
_cell.length_b   1.000
_cell.length_c   1.000
_cell.angle_alpha   90.00
_cell.angle_beta   90.00
_cell.angle_gamma   90.00
#
_symmetry.space_group_name_H-M   'P 1'
#
loop_
_entity.id
_entity.type
_entity.pdbx_description
1 polymer ?
#
loop_
_entity_poly.entity_id
_entity_poly.type
_entity_poly.pdbx_seq_one_letter_code
_entity_poly.pdbx_strand_id
1 'polypeptide(L)'
;MDGVDTPIIPTIAALARATPGTISLGQGVVSYAPPAEAIAALPELMAEAQLHKYQAVTGYQPLVEEIERKLARENGIVCAGQSMVMVTAG
;
A
#
# COMPACT_ATOMS: atom_id res chain seq x y z
N MET A 1 -3.17 29.76 -12.43
CA MET A 1 -2.90 28.45 -11.78
C MET A 1 -3.10 27.41 -12.87
N ASP A 2 -2.22 27.39 -13.87
CA ASP A 2 -2.55 26.83 -15.20
C ASP A 2 -1.74 25.56 -15.48
N GLY A 3 -1.50 24.72 -14.47
CA GLY A 3 -0.48 23.65 -14.57
C GLY A 3 -0.76 22.34 -13.85
N VAL A 4 -2.00 22.07 -13.41
CA VAL A 4 -2.36 20.76 -12.86
C VAL A 4 -3.55 20.23 -13.63
N ASP A 5 -3.29 19.21 -14.45
CA ASP A 5 -4.33 18.48 -15.16
C ASP A 5 -5.27 17.77 -14.19
N THR A 6 -6.49 17.55 -14.65
CA THR A 6 -7.46 16.75 -13.89
C THR A 6 -6.92 15.35 -13.66
N PRO A 7 -7.09 14.75 -12.46
CA PRO A 7 -6.63 13.39 -12.20
C PRO A 7 -7.13 12.41 -13.27
N ILE A 8 -6.21 11.65 -13.86
CA ILE A 8 -6.53 10.78 -15.00
C ILE A 8 -7.39 9.56 -14.60
N ILE A 9 -7.22 9.08 -13.36
CA ILE A 9 -7.92 7.91 -12.82
C ILE A 9 -9.46 8.04 -12.90
N PRO A 10 -10.11 9.10 -12.37
CA PRO A 10 -11.55 9.26 -12.46
C PRO A 10 -12.03 9.41 -13.91
N THR A 11 -11.24 10.07 -14.77
CA THR A 11 -11.55 10.24 -16.19
C THR A 11 -11.60 8.91 -16.93
N ILE A 12 -10.57 8.07 -16.77
CA ILE A 12 -10.53 6.71 -17.38
C ILE A 12 -11.67 5.83 -16.82
N ALA A 13 -11.94 5.91 -15.52
CA ALA A 13 -13.05 5.17 -14.92
C ALA A 13 -14.42 5.59 -15.48
N ALA A 14 -14.62 6.88 -15.77
CA ALA A 14 -15.84 7.37 -16.40
C ALA A 14 -16.00 6.87 -17.85
N LEU A 15 -14.92 6.91 -18.63
CA LEU A 15 -14.90 6.41 -20.02
C LEU A 15 -15.22 4.91 -20.08
N ALA A 16 -14.63 4.11 -19.18
CA ALA A 16 -14.90 2.67 -19.09
C ALA A 16 -16.37 2.38 -18.75
N ARG A 17 -16.98 3.16 -17.83
CA ARG A 17 -18.41 3.02 -17.50
C ARG A 17 -19.34 3.40 -18.65
N ALA A 18 -18.96 4.40 -19.44
CA ALA A 18 -19.75 4.84 -20.60
C ALA A 18 -19.72 3.84 -21.77
N THR A 19 -18.78 2.90 -21.78
CA THR A 19 -18.58 1.94 -22.88
C THR A 19 -18.59 0.50 -22.36
N PRO A 20 -19.78 -0.14 -22.26
CA PRO A 20 -19.90 -1.52 -21.79
C PRO A 20 -19.02 -2.48 -22.61
N GLY A 21 -18.32 -3.39 -21.92
CA GLY A 21 -17.37 -4.31 -22.55
C GLY A 21 -15.94 -3.77 -22.69
N THR A 22 -15.65 -2.57 -22.20
CA THR A 22 -14.28 -2.05 -22.12
C THR A 22 -13.39 -2.99 -21.31
N ILE A 23 -12.29 -3.43 -21.93
CA ILE A 23 -11.21 -4.15 -21.24
C ILE A 23 -10.22 -3.11 -20.74
N SER A 24 -10.16 -2.91 -19.42
CA SER A 24 -9.21 -1.98 -18.80
C SER A 24 -7.82 -2.63 -18.71
N LEU A 25 -6.90 -2.19 -19.57
CA LEU A 25 -5.47 -2.53 -19.49
C LEU A 25 -4.63 -1.40 -18.88
N GLY A 26 -5.26 -0.29 -18.50
CA GLY A 26 -4.58 0.93 -18.04
C GLY A 26 -4.38 1.01 -16.53
N GLN A 27 -5.09 0.21 -15.74
CA GLN A 27 -4.91 0.16 -14.28
C GLN A 27 -4.06 -1.05 -13.92
N GLY A 28 -2.94 -0.82 -13.24
CA GLY A 28 -2.02 -1.86 -12.74
C GLY A 28 -2.57 -2.64 -11.54
N VAL A 29 -3.87 -2.99 -11.57
CA VAL A 29 -4.54 -3.78 -10.53
C VAL A 29 -4.75 -5.19 -11.07
N VAL A 30 -4.27 -6.16 -10.30
CA VAL A 30 -4.34 -7.58 -10.64
C VAL A 30 -5.70 -8.17 -10.32
N SER A 31 -6.10 -9.22 -11.06
CA SER A 31 -7.39 -9.89 -10.90
C SER A 31 -7.40 -11.05 -9.89
N TYR A 32 -6.30 -11.27 -9.17
CA TYR A 32 -6.20 -12.33 -8.16
C TYR A 32 -6.39 -11.75 -6.74
N ALA A 33 -6.88 -12.59 -5.84
CA ALA A 33 -7.07 -12.25 -4.43
C ALA A 33 -5.71 -12.13 -3.69
N PRO A 34 -5.64 -11.36 -2.59
CA PRO A 34 -4.45 -11.36 -1.73
C PRO A 34 -4.20 -12.76 -1.12
N PRO A 35 -2.98 -13.01 -0.60
CA PRO A 35 -2.66 -14.25 0.10
C PRO A 35 -3.68 -14.56 1.22
N ALA A 36 -4.13 -15.81 1.30
CA ALA A 36 -5.21 -16.22 2.21
C ALA A 36 -4.81 -16.05 3.69
N GLU A 37 -3.54 -16.29 3.99
CA GLU A 37 -2.92 -16.10 5.30
C GLU A 37 -2.98 -14.64 5.78
N ALA A 38 -2.87 -13.67 4.86
CA ALA A 38 -2.96 -12.25 5.21
C ALA A 38 -4.39 -11.87 5.62
N ILE A 39 -5.39 -12.44 4.93
CA ILE A 39 -6.80 -12.25 5.28
C ILE A 39 -7.14 -12.95 6.59
N ALA A 40 -6.62 -14.15 6.82
CA ALA A 40 -6.86 -14.92 8.03
C ALA A 40 -6.31 -14.25 9.30
N ALA A 41 -5.27 -13.41 9.19
CA ALA A 41 -4.70 -12.68 10.31
C ALA A 41 -5.52 -11.44 10.74
N LEU A 42 -6.42 -10.94 9.90
CA LEU A 42 -7.17 -9.70 10.18
C LEU A 42 -7.99 -9.75 11.47
N PRO A 43 -8.74 -10.82 11.80
CA PRO A 43 -9.55 -10.86 13.01
C PRO A 43 -8.73 -10.71 14.30
N GLU A 44 -7.54 -11.31 14.35
CA GLU A 44 -6.63 -11.21 15.50
C GLU A 44 -6.08 -9.79 15.62
N LEU A 45 -5.66 -9.19 14.51
CA LEU A 45 -5.20 -7.79 14.48
C LEU A 45 -6.30 -6.81 14.91
N MET A 46 -7.54 -7.05 14.48
CA MET A 46 -8.70 -6.22 14.86
C MET A 46 -9.10 -6.39 16.33
N ALA A 47 -8.72 -7.50 16.98
CA ALA A 47 -8.95 -7.72 18.40
C ALA A 47 -7.90 -7.02 19.29
N GLU A 48 -6.74 -6.65 18.74
CA GLU A 48 -5.64 -6.04 19.47
C GLU A 48 -5.91 -4.54 19.72
N ALA A 49 -6.43 -4.22 20.90
CA ALA A 49 -6.84 -2.86 21.25
C ALA A 49 -5.70 -1.81 21.17
N GLN A 50 -4.43 -2.22 21.28
CA GLN A 50 -3.31 -1.30 21.12
C GLN A 50 -3.16 -0.81 19.67
N LEU A 51 -3.50 -1.62 18.67
CA LEU A 51 -3.42 -1.25 17.26
C LEU A 51 -4.43 -0.15 16.88
N HIS A 52 -5.45 0.08 17.72
CA HIS A 52 -6.45 1.13 17.50
C HIS A 52 -6.00 2.52 17.96
N LYS A 53 -4.86 2.61 18.66
CA LYS A 53 -4.31 3.88 19.14
C LYS A 53 -3.32 4.45 18.14
N TYR A 54 -3.02 5.74 18.30
CA TYR A 54 -1.91 6.35 17.59
C TYR A 54 -0.61 5.59 17.86
N GLN A 55 0.08 5.28 16.77
CA GLN A 55 1.39 4.63 16.77
C GLN A 55 2.49 5.69 16.55
N ALA A 56 3.75 5.24 16.55
CA ALA A 56 4.87 6.12 16.23
C ALA A 56 4.70 6.78 14.86
N VAL A 57 5.17 8.03 14.73
CA VAL A 57 5.05 8.83 13.49
C VAL A 57 5.75 8.18 12.31
N THR A 58 6.81 7.41 12.56
CA THR A 58 7.56 6.65 11.55
C THR A 58 6.83 5.39 11.09
N GLY A 59 5.85 4.90 11.85
CA GLY A 59 5.11 3.68 11.56
C GLY A 59 5.02 2.72 12.75
N TYR A 60 4.16 1.71 12.63
CA TYR A 60 4.07 0.62 13.60
C TYR A 60 5.37 -0.18 13.62
N GLN A 61 6.02 -0.29 14.80
CA GLN A 61 7.39 -0.79 14.92
C GLN A 61 7.63 -2.18 14.27
N PRO A 62 6.78 -3.20 14.49
CA PRO A 62 6.95 -4.49 13.83
C PRO A 62 6.88 -4.44 12.30
N LEU A 63 6.10 -3.50 11.74
CA LEU A 63 6.03 -3.30 10.29
C LEU A 63 7.31 -2.64 9.76
N VAL A 64 7.82 -1.63 10.47
CA VAL A 64 9.09 -0.96 10.12
C VAL A 64 10.22 -1.99 10.05
N GLU A 65 10.37 -2.82 11.08
CA GLU A 65 11.43 -3.83 11.15
C GLU A 65 11.29 -4.90 10.05
N GLU A 66 10.06 -5.30 9.70
CA GLU A 66 9.86 -6.27 8.62
C GLU A 66 10.19 -5.67 7.24
N ILE A 67 9.87 -4.40 7.02
CA ILE A 67 10.29 -3.69 5.80
C ILE A 67 11.81 -3.60 5.72
N GLU A 68 12.49 -3.25 6.81
CA GLU A 68 13.96 -3.21 6.87
C GLU A 68 14.58 -4.57 6.56
N ARG A 69 14.06 -5.65 7.18
CA ARG A 69 14.50 -7.02 6.89
C ARG A 69 14.29 -7.39 5.42
N LYS A 70 13.13 -7.04 4.86
CA LYS A 70 12.80 -7.32 3.46
C LYS A 70 13.75 -6.58 2.52
N LEU A 71 13.99 -5.29 2.76
CA LEU A 71 14.92 -4.46 1.98
C LEU A 71 16.34 -5.02 2.03
N ALA A 72 16.81 -5.45 3.20
CA ALA A 72 18.13 -6.06 3.33
C ALA A 72 18.21 -7.39 2.57
N ARG A 73 17.22 -8.27 2.73
CA ARG A 73 17.17 -9.61 2.13
C ARG A 73 17.07 -9.59 0.60
N GLU A 74 16.22 -8.71 0.07
CA GLU A 74 15.83 -8.76 -1.35
C GLU A 74 16.51 -7.68 -2.19
N ASN A 75 16.94 -6.58 -1.57
CA ASN A 75 17.54 -5.44 -2.28
C ASN A 75 18.97 -5.14 -1.82
N GLY A 76 19.47 -5.79 -0.75
CA GLY A 76 20.77 -5.47 -0.15
C GLY A 76 20.81 -4.08 0.50
N ILE A 77 19.64 -3.47 0.77
CA ILE A 77 19.53 -2.14 1.36
C ILE A 77 19.47 -2.29 2.88
N VAL A 78 20.52 -1.86 3.57
CA VAL A 78 20.58 -1.85 5.03
C VAL A 78 20.28 -0.46 5.54
N CYS A 79 19.12 -0.28 6.18
CA CYS A 79 18.70 0.99 6.77
C CYS A 79 19.41 1.25 8.11
N ALA A 80 20.70 1.60 8.07
CA ALA A 80 21.49 1.92 9.26
C ALA A 80 22.21 3.26 9.13
N GLY A 81 22.29 4.03 10.23
CA GLY A 81 22.98 5.31 10.26
C GLY A 81 22.16 6.45 9.66
N GLN A 82 22.41 6.79 8.38
CA GLN A 82 21.83 7.97 7.72
C GLN A 82 20.53 7.69 6.96
N SER A 83 20.05 6.46 6.95
CA SER A 83 18.82 6.03 6.26
C SER A 83 17.88 5.34 7.23
N MET A 84 16.57 5.55 7.08
CA MET A 84 15.52 4.96 7.90
C MET A 84 14.29 4.59 7.07
N VAL A 85 13.45 3.71 7.60
CA VAL A 85 12.13 3.40 7.04
C VAL A 85 11.05 4.28 7.68
N MET A 86 10.13 4.78 6.85
CA MET A 86 8.91 5.45 7.29
C MET A 86 7.71 4.89 6.54
N VAL A 87 6.66 4.51 7.26
CA VAL A 87 5.42 3.99 6.70
C VAL A 87 4.48 5.16 6.35
N THR A 88 3.95 5.16 5.13
CA THR A 88 2.97 6.15 4.65
C THR A 88 1.68 5.46 4.20
N ALA A 89 0.60 6.24 4.05
CA ALA A 89 -0.55 5.78 3.28
C ALA A 89 -0.14 5.74 1.80
N GLY A 90 -0.08 4.53 1.24
CA GLY A 90 0.32 4.28 -0.15
C GLY A 90 -0.53 5.02 -1.17
#